data_AF-A0A7W2LRA0-F1
#
_entry.id   AF-A0A7W2LRA0-F1
#
_cell.length_a   1.000
_cell.length_b   1.000
_cell.length_c   1.000
_cell.angle_alpha   90.00
_cell.angle_beta   90.00
_cell.angle_gamma   90.00
#
_symmetry.space_group_name_H-M   'P 1'
#
loop_
_entity.id
_entity.type
_entity.pdbx_description
1 polymer ?
#
loop_
_entity_poly.entity_id
_entity_poly.type
_entity_poly.pdbx_seq_one_letter_code
_entity_poly.pdbx_strand_id
1 'polypeptide(L)'
;MTSAANTAPLIEKHTIGYVPPQDRHGKVRDLFTLWFGGNIAPLPIVTGALGVQLFHLNLVWGIVAILVGHLLGGVLMALHSAQGPQMGIPQMIQSRAQFGTLGALLVVVIAGVMYIGFFASNIVLAGKSLHGVVDAVPVPVGIVIGALGSGIIGIIGYRFIHVLNRIGTWVLGIGIVVGFGYIFTHVQSDDFLSRGSFSLAGWLATVSLAALWQIAFAPYVSDYSRYLPADVKVSSTFWTTYLGSALGSSLSFIFGAVAVLAIPAGMDTMDAVKLATGTLGPVMLVLFLLSVISHNALNLYGAVLSIITLVQTFAYRWIPTAKSRAVLSLIVLSACCVVAVFASADFIGHFVDMVLVLLVVLVPWTAINLIDFYAIHKGDYDIQSIFQVDGGIYGRYNPQALLAYAVGIVVQIPFMNTPLYVGPISEHINGADLSWLVGLAVTSPLYWWLASRDSAYRRRQLSAKLAMGH
;
A
#
# COMPACT_ATOMS: atom_id res chain seq x y z
N MET A 1 2.14 -44.64 16.10
CA MET A 1 1.33 -43.61 15.42
C MET A 1 2.16 -42.34 15.35
N THR A 2 2.87 -42.15 14.23
CA THR A 2 3.84 -41.07 14.03
C THR A 2 3.12 -39.81 13.54
N SER A 3 3.33 -38.71 14.27
CA SER A 3 2.88 -37.35 13.93
C SER A 3 3.36 -36.96 12.53
N ALA A 4 2.42 -36.80 11.60
CA ALA A 4 2.69 -36.20 10.30
C ALA A 4 2.87 -34.69 10.50
N ALA A 5 4.11 -34.22 10.31
CA ALA A 5 4.43 -32.80 10.25
C ALA A 5 3.58 -32.15 9.14
N ASN A 6 2.76 -31.19 9.53
CA ASN A 6 1.84 -30.46 8.66
C ASN A 6 2.63 -29.54 7.72
N THR A 7 3.12 -30.08 6.60
CA THR A 7 3.77 -29.30 5.54
C THR A 7 2.71 -28.56 4.75
N ALA A 8 2.56 -27.26 5.00
CA ALA A 8 1.75 -26.38 4.18
C ALA A 8 2.14 -26.53 2.68
N PRO A 9 1.17 -26.73 1.77
CA PRO A 9 1.46 -27.06 0.37
C PRO A 9 2.27 -25.96 -0.35
N LEU A 10 3.15 -26.39 -1.27
CA LEU A 10 4.08 -25.58 -2.09
C LEU A 10 3.38 -24.52 -2.97
N ILE A 11 2.13 -24.77 -3.37
CA ILE A 11 1.40 -24.03 -4.39
C ILE A 11 0.15 -23.46 -3.74
N GLU A 12 0.00 -22.14 -3.81
CA GLU A 12 -1.18 -21.42 -3.35
C GLU A 12 -2.42 -21.94 -4.11
N LYS A 13 -3.32 -22.65 -3.41
CA LYS A 13 -4.56 -23.18 -3.99
C LYS A 13 -5.64 -22.10 -4.15
N HIS A 14 -5.59 -21.05 -3.33
CA HIS A 14 -6.68 -20.06 -3.17
C HIS A 14 -6.26 -18.66 -3.60
N THR A 15 -5.75 -18.52 -4.84
CA THR A 15 -5.27 -17.23 -5.39
C THR A 15 -6.33 -16.13 -5.27
N ILE A 16 -7.56 -16.40 -5.73
CA ILE A 16 -8.69 -15.45 -5.65
C ILE A 16 -9.92 -16.02 -4.93
N GLY A 17 -9.83 -17.28 -4.48
CA GLY A 17 -10.94 -18.01 -3.88
C GLY A 17 -11.12 -17.74 -2.39
N TYR A 18 -12.29 -18.13 -1.88
CA TYR A 18 -12.55 -18.21 -0.45
C TYR A 18 -11.62 -19.21 0.23
N VAL A 19 -11.08 -18.85 1.39
CA VAL A 19 -10.24 -19.70 2.23
C VAL A 19 -11.13 -20.44 3.25
N PRO A 20 -11.37 -21.74 3.04
CA PRO A 20 -12.19 -22.54 3.95
C PRO A 20 -11.56 -22.64 5.34
N PRO A 21 -12.36 -22.85 6.41
CA PRO A 21 -11.84 -22.92 7.77
C PRO A 21 -10.66 -23.88 7.97
N GLN A 22 -10.66 -25.03 7.28
CA GLN A 22 -9.60 -26.03 7.36
C GLN A 22 -8.24 -25.57 6.78
N ASP A 23 -8.25 -24.58 5.89
CA ASP A 23 -7.04 -24.04 5.25
C ASP A 23 -6.54 -22.77 5.97
N ARG A 24 -7.20 -22.36 7.06
CA ARG A 24 -6.82 -21.19 7.88
C ARG A 24 -5.79 -21.58 8.94
N HIS A 25 -4.53 -21.24 8.69
CA HIS A 25 -3.38 -21.62 9.52
C HIS A 25 -2.57 -20.42 10.05
N GLY A 26 -2.98 -19.20 9.75
CA GLY A 26 -2.26 -17.99 10.14
C GLY A 26 -2.27 -17.76 11.66
N LYS A 27 -1.26 -17.05 12.17
CA LYS A 27 -1.23 -16.60 13.57
C LYS A 27 -1.31 -15.09 13.62
N VAL A 28 -2.05 -14.56 14.60
CA VAL A 28 -2.28 -13.11 14.75
C VAL A 28 -0.96 -12.35 14.86
N ARG A 29 0.01 -12.87 15.63
CA ARG A 29 1.34 -12.25 15.79
C ARG A 29 2.12 -12.13 14.47
N ASP A 30 1.84 -12.99 13.50
CA ASP A 30 2.56 -12.99 12.22
C ASP A 30 2.16 -11.74 11.40
N LEU A 31 0.96 -11.18 11.62
CA LEU A 31 0.55 -9.90 11.04
C LEU A 31 1.44 -8.76 11.52
N PHE A 32 1.79 -8.71 12.81
CA PHE A 32 2.71 -7.69 13.31
C PHE A 32 4.03 -7.76 12.57
N THR A 33 4.65 -8.94 12.50
CA THR A 33 5.95 -9.11 11.83
C THR A 33 5.89 -8.83 10.34
N LEU A 34 4.77 -9.18 9.69
CA LEU A 34 4.56 -8.95 8.27
C LEU A 34 4.49 -7.46 7.97
N TRP A 35 3.66 -6.71 8.70
CA TRP A 35 3.46 -5.29 8.44
C TRP A 35 4.61 -4.43 8.95
N PHE A 36 5.25 -4.82 10.06
CA PHE A 36 6.48 -4.17 10.51
C PHE A 36 7.59 -4.35 9.47
N GLY A 37 7.79 -5.59 9.02
CA GLY A 37 8.84 -5.91 8.06
C GLY A 37 8.60 -5.39 6.64
N GLY A 38 7.35 -5.40 6.19
CA GLY A 38 6.96 -4.90 4.87
C GLY A 38 7.13 -3.39 4.72
N ASN A 39 7.09 -2.65 5.84
CA ASN A 39 7.31 -1.21 5.86
C ASN A 39 8.79 -0.81 6.04
N ILE A 40 9.67 -1.76 6.39
CA ILE A 40 11.11 -1.52 6.42
C ILE A 40 11.66 -1.66 5.00
N ALA A 41 11.64 -0.55 4.27
CA ALA A 41 12.05 -0.51 2.87
C ALA A 41 12.59 0.87 2.46
N PRO A 42 13.29 0.97 1.31
CA PRO A 42 13.90 2.23 0.86
C PRO A 42 12.88 3.31 0.48
N LEU A 43 11.75 2.91 -0.13
CA LEU A 43 10.72 3.86 -0.53
C LEU A 43 10.07 4.62 0.65
N PRO A 44 9.70 3.98 1.77
CA PRO A 44 9.30 4.71 2.98
C PRO A 44 10.38 5.67 3.51
N ILE A 45 11.66 5.30 3.42
CA ILE A 45 12.78 6.17 3.81
C ILE A 45 12.81 7.43 2.95
N VAL A 46 12.73 7.28 1.62
CA VAL A 46 12.64 8.43 0.71
C VAL A 46 11.41 9.28 0.99
N THR A 47 10.27 8.64 1.21
CA THR A 47 9.01 9.34 1.49
C THR A 47 9.08 10.17 2.77
N GLY A 48 9.69 9.63 3.84
CA GLY A 48 9.89 10.38 5.09
C GLY A 48 10.86 11.55 4.97
N ALA A 49 11.90 11.41 4.13
CA ALA A 49 12.83 12.49 3.84
C ALA A 49 12.17 13.70 3.16
N LEU A 50 11.08 13.50 2.40
CA LEU A 50 10.33 14.58 1.76
C LEU A 50 9.75 15.59 2.76
N GLY A 51 9.43 15.16 3.99
CA GLY A 51 9.01 16.05 5.07
C GLY A 51 10.02 17.18 5.34
N VAL A 52 11.31 16.86 5.21
CA VAL A 52 12.40 17.82 5.38
C VAL A 52 12.78 18.47 4.04
N GLN A 53 12.99 17.66 3.00
CA GLN A 53 13.57 18.13 1.74
C GLN A 53 12.59 18.96 0.91
N LEU A 54 11.32 18.58 0.87
CA LEU A 54 10.28 19.22 0.07
C LEU A 54 9.42 20.18 0.91
N PHE A 55 9.07 19.77 2.13
CA PHE A 55 8.17 20.56 2.99
C PHE A 55 8.90 21.41 4.04
N HIS A 56 10.24 21.38 4.04
CA HIS A 56 11.12 22.24 4.84
C HIS A 56 10.83 22.22 6.35
N LEU A 57 10.31 21.10 6.85
CA LEU A 57 10.09 20.91 8.28
C LEU A 57 11.41 20.64 8.99
N ASN A 58 11.52 21.15 10.22
CA ASN A 58 12.58 20.73 11.12
C ASN A 58 12.35 19.32 11.66
N LEU A 59 13.38 18.76 12.31
CA LEU A 59 13.36 17.38 12.83
C LEU A 59 12.11 17.08 13.68
N VAL A 60 11.80 17.96 14.63
CA VAL A 60 10.71 17.74 15.59
C VAL A 60 9.36 17.73 14.89
N TRP A 61 9.07 18.74 14.07
CA TRP A 61 7.78 18.84 13.39
C TRP A 61 7.61 17.80 12.29
N GLY A 62 8.70 17.41 11.63
CA GLY A 62 8.72 16.29 10.69
C GLY A 62 8.36 14.97 11.38
N ILE A 63 9.00 14.63 12.50
CA ILE A 63 8.69 13.42 13.28
C ILE A 63 7.23 13.43 13.75
N VAL A 64 6.75 14.55 14.31
CA VAL A 64 5.37 14.66 14.78
C VAL A 64 4.37 14.46 13.63
N ALA A 65 4.62 15.09 12.47
CA ALA A 65 3.77 14.91 11.30
C ALA A 65 3.72 13.45 10.82
N ILE A 66 4.88 12.80 10.72
CA ILE A 66 5.00 11.39 10.34
C ILE A 66 4.20 10.50 11.29
N LEU A 67 4.37 10.69 12.60
CA LEU A 67 3.68 9.90 13.61
C LEU A 67 2.17 10.12 13.55
N VAL A 68 1.70 11.37 13.47
CA VAL A 68 0.27 11.67 13.37
C VAL A 68 -0.33 11.02 12.12
N GLY A 69 0.32 11.17 10.96
CA GLY A 69 -0.15 10.57 9.72
C GLY A 69 -0.23 9.04 9.79
N HIS A 70 0.83 8.37 10.24
CA HIS A 70 0.83 6.92 10.38
C HIS A 70 -0.16 6.40 11.42
N LEU A 71 -0.32 7.10 12.54
CA LEU A 71 -1.27 6.72 13.58
C LEU A 71 -2.72 6.89 13.10
N LEU A 72 -3.03 7.91 12.29
CA LEU A 72 -4.38 8.11 11.72
C LEU A 72 -4.66 7.16 10.55
N GLY A 73 -3.79 7.12 9.54
CA GLY A 73 -3.96 6.25 8.38
C GLY A 73 -3.90 4.77 8.75
N GLY A 74 -3.07 4.42 9.74
CA GLY A 74 -2.96 3.06 10.25
C GLY A 74 -4.27 2.52 10.82
N VAL A 75 -5.14 3.37 11.37
CA VAL A 75 -6.47 2.94 11.86
C VAL A 75 -7.28 2.39 10.70
N LEU A 76 -7.32 3.10 9.57
CA LEU A 76 -8.08 2.69 8.39
C LEU A 76 -7.55 1.37 7.83
N MET A 77 -6.23 1.26 7.68
CA MET A 77 -5.59 0.02 7.23
C MET A 77 -5.87 -1.16 8.17
N ALA A 78 -5.76 -0.96 9.48
CA ALA A 78 -6.01 -2.01 10.47
C ALA A 78 -7.48 -2.44 10.51
N LEU A 79 -8.42 -1.52 10.31
CA LEU A 79 -9.84 -1.84 10.19
C LEU A 79 -10.12 -2.72 8.97
N HIS A 80 -9.48 -2.47 7.83
CA HIS A 80 -9.57 -3.36 6.66
C HIS A 80 -8.95 -4.74 6.95
N SER A 81 -7.81 -4.79 7.63
CA SER A 81 -7.19 -6.05 8.02
C SER A 81 -8.11 -6.91 8.88
N ALA A 82 -8.86 -6.30 9.79
CA ALA A 82 -9.78 -7.03 10.66
C ALA A 82 -10.99 -7.64 9.94
N GLN A 83 -11.25 -7.26 8.68
CA GLN A 83 -12.29 -7.87 7.83
C GLN A 83 -11.88 -9.27 7.34
N GLY A 84 -10.57 -9.52 7.15
CA GLY A 84 -10.07 -10.75 6.54
C GLY A 84 -10.51 -12.04 7.24
N PRO A 85 -10.33 -12.18 8.57
CA PRO A 85 -10.76 -13.39 9.28
C PRO A 85 -12.27 -13.64 9.20
N GLN A 86 -13.07 -12.57 9.12
CA GLN A 86 -14.53 -12.68 9.07
C GLN A 86 -15.01 -13.15 7.69
N MET A 87 -14.41 -12.61 6.63
CA MET A 87 -14.87 -12.88 5.26
C MET A 87 -14.17 -14.07 4.60
N GLY A 88 -12.91 -14.33 4.95
CA GLY A 88 -12.10 -15.40 4.33
C GLY A 88 -11.80 -15.18 2.83
N ILE A 89 -12.01 -13.98 2.29
CA ILE A 89 -11.79 -13.66 0.86
C ILE A 89 -10.82 -12.47 0.70
N PRO A 90 -10.13 -12.34 -0.46
CA PRO A 90 -9.27 -11.19 -0.75
C PRO A 90 -10.01 -9.86 -0.70
N GLN A 91 -9.32 -8.78 -0.32
CA GLN A 91 -9.94 -7.46 -0.11
C GLN A 91 -10.62 -6.94 -1.39
N MET A 92 -9.95 -7.15 -2.52
CA MET A 92 -10.45 -6.75 -3.84
C MET A 92 -11.73 -7.47 -4.22
N ILE A 93 -11.89 -8.73 -3.77
CA ILE A 93 -13.12 -9.50 -3.98
C ILE A 93 -14.22 -9.04 -3.01
N GLN A 94 -13.88 -8.63 -1.78
CA GLN A 94 -14.84 -8.02 -0.85
C GLN A 94 -15.50 -6.77 -1.46
N SER A 95 -14.77 -6.02 -2.31
CA SER A 95 -15.31 -4.84 -3.00
C SER A 95 -16.53 -5.13 -3.89
N ARG A 96 -16.74 -6.39 -4.30
CA ARG A 96 -17.93 -6.80 -5.05
C ARG A 96 -19.22 -6.72 -4.23
N ALA A 97 -19.15 -6.92 -2.92
CA ALA A 97 -20.32 -6.75 -2.06
C ALA A 97 -20.76 -5.28 -2.01
N GLN A 98 -19.79 -4.36 -2.04
CA GLN A 98 -20.03 -2.92 -1.94
C GLN A 98 -20.46 -2.30 -3.27
N PHE A 99 -19.74 -2.61 -4.35
CA PHE A 99 -19.92 -1.96 -5.66
C PHE A 99 -20.69 -2.80 -6.67
N GLY A 100 -20.95 -4.07 -6.37
CA GLY A 100 -21.43 -5.08 -7.33
C GLY A 100 -20.29 -5.68 -8.15
N THR A 101 -20.56 -6.77 -8.88
CA THR A 101 -19.51 -7.53 -9.59
C THR A 101 -18.77 -6.74 -10.67
N LEU A 102 -19.49 -5.90 -11.43
CA LEU A 102 -18.90 -5.03 -12.45
C LEU A 102 -18.45 -3.69 -11.86
N GLY A 103 -19.17 -3.15 -10.87
CA GLY A 103 -18.74 -1.91 -10.20
C GLY A 103 -17.40 -2.05 -9.48
N ALA A 104 -17.11 -3.23 -8.91
CA ALA A 104 -15.83 -3.50 -8.24
C ALA A 104 -14.62 -3.53 -9.20
N LEU A 105 -14.83 -3.61 -10.52
CA LEU A 105 -13.73 -3.50 -11.49
C LEU A 105 -12.98 -2.18 -11.37
N LEU A 106 -13.68 -1.10 -10.97
CA LEU A 106 -13.06 0.19 -10.72
C LEU A 106 -11.93 0.05 -9.70
N VAL A 107 -12.21 -0.63 -8.59
CA VAL A 107 -11.23 -0.90 -7.53
C VAL A 107 -10.09 -1.76 -8.07
N VAL A 108 -10.40 -2.83 -8.82
CA VAL A 108 -9.39 -3.72 -9.43
C VAL A 108 -8.43 -2.97 -10.35
N VAL A 109 -8.95 -2.06 -11.17
CA VAL A 109 -8.12 -1.21 -12.03
C VAL A 109 -7.23 -0.30 -11.20
N ILE A 110 -7.76 0.35 -10.17
CA ILE A 110 -6.98 1.22 -9.27
C ILE A 110 -5.86 0.45 -8.58
N ALA A 111 -6.15 -0.74 -8.05
CA ALA A 111 -5.13 -1.59 -7.44
C ALA A 111 -4.07 -2.04 -8.46
N GLY A 112 -4.45 -2.35 -9.69
CA GLY A 112 -3.52 -2.66 -10.77
C GLY A 112 -2.58 -1.49 -11.09
N VAL A 113 -3.12 -0.28 -11.22
CA VAL A 113 -2.34 0.95 -11.44
C VAL A 113 -1.41 1.21 -10.25
N MET A 114 -1.89 1.00 -9.03
CA MET A 114 -1.10 1.13 -7.81
C MET A 114 0.10 0.18 -7.80
N TYR A 115 -0.09 -1.10 -8.12
CA TYR A 115 1.02 -2.07 -8.20
C TYR A 115 2.07 -1.67 -9.24
N ILE A 116 1.63 -1.19 -10.41
CA ILE A 116 2.51 -0.70 -11.48
C ILE A 116 3.30 0.54 -11.00
N GLY A 117 2.61 1.49 -10.36
CA GLY A 117 3.20 2.70 -9.83
C GLY A 117 4.29 2.41 -8.79
N PHE A 118 3.96 1.64 -7.75
CA PHE A 118 4.93 1.25 -6.73
C PHE A 118 6.06 0.38 -7.28
N PHE A 119 5.80 -0.50 -8.24
CA PHE A 119 6.86 -1.25 -8.91
C PHE A 119 7.85 -0.29 -9.59
N ALA A 120 7.35 0.64 -10.40
CA ALA A 120 8.16 1.63 -11.11
C ALA A 120 8.96 2.50 -10.13
N SER A 121 8.34 3.00 -9.07
CA SER A 121 9.02 3.82 -8.06
C SER A 121 10.14 3.05 -7.34
N ASN A 122 9.87 1.81 -6.96
CA ASN A 122 10.86 0.97 -6.29
C ASN A 122 12.07 0.68 -7.20
N ILE A 123 11.87 0.35 -8.49
CA ILE A 123 13.03 0.08 -9.36
C ILE A 123 13.88 1.33 -9.63
N VAL A 124 13.32 2.55 -9.57
CA VAL A 124 14.12 3.79 -9.55
C VAL A 124 15.06 3.79 -8.34
N LEU A 125 14.57 3.41 -7.15
CA LEU A 125 15.41 3.31 -5.95
C LEU A 125 16.43 2.18 -6.03
N ALA A 126 16.12 1.05 -6.68
CA ALA A 126 17.15 0.04 -7.00
C ALA A 126 18.25 0.63 -7.88
N GLY A 127 17.88 1.39 -8.92
CA GLY A 127 18.85 2.06 -9.79
C GLY A 127 19.74 3.04 -9.06
N LYS A 128 19.15 3.90 -8.21
CA LYS A 128 19.89 4.84 -7.36
C LYS A 128 20.77 4.12 -6.34
N SER A 129 20.27 3.06 -5.71
CA SER A 129 21.05 2.25 -4.76
C SER A 129 22.25 1.59 -5.43
N LEU A 130 22.07 1.03 -6.63
CA LEU A 130 23.17 0.40 -7.37
C LEU A 130 24.19 1.44 -7.86
N HIS A 131 23.73 2.58 -8.37
CA HIS A 131 24.60 3.71 -8.71
C HIS A 131 25.40 4.17 -7.49
N GLY A 132 24.77 4.32 -6.33
CA GLY A 132 25.46 4.72 -5.10
C GLY A 132 26.42 3.68 -4.55
N VAL A 133 26.34 2.41 -4.94
CA VAL A 133 27.35 1.38 -4.59
C VAL A 133 28.47 1.35 -5.63
N VAL A 134 28.12 1.52 -6.90
CA VAL A 134 29.04 1.48 -8.04
C VAL A 134 28.77 2.71 -8.91
N ASP A 135 29.48 3.81 -8.61
CA ASP A 135 29.27 5.11 -9.25
C ASP A 135 29.40 5.05 -10.79
N ALA A 136 30.15 4.07 -11.31
CA ALA A 136 30.31 3.82 -12.74
C ALA A 136 29.04 3.31 -13.45
N VAL A 137 28.05 2.79 -12.73
CA VAL A 137 26.79 2.28 -13.29
C VAL A 137 25.77 3.43 -13.35
N PRO A 138 25.35 3.89 -14.54
CA PRO A 138 24.34 4.94 -14.64
C PRO A 138 23.00 4.49 -14.05
N VAL A 139 22.26 5.41 -13.43
CA VAL A 139 20.94 5.12 -12.82
C VAL A 139 19.99 4.38 -13.77
N PRO A 140 19.82 4.77 -15.06
CA PRO A 140 18.94 4.02 -15.98
C PRO A 140 19.35 2.55 -16.17
N VAL A 141 20.66 2.27 -16.19
CA VAL A 141 21.18 0.89 -16.28
C VAL A 141 20.86 0.13 -14.99
N GLY A 142 21.04 0.79 -13.84
CA GLY A 142 20.69 0.21 -12.55
C GLY A 142 19.19 -0.11 -12.41
N ILE A 143 18.33 0.74 -12.96
CA ILE A 143 16.87 0.51 -13.03
C ILE A 143 16.58 -0.79 -13.80
N VAL A 144 17.19 -0.96 -14.97
CA VAL A 144 17.03 -2.16 -15.79
C VAL A 144 17.51 -3.40 -15.04
N ILE A 145 18.67 -3.34 -14.39
CA ILE A 145 19.21 -4.45 -13.58
C ILE A 145 18.26 -4.80 -12.43
N GLY A 146 17.75 -3.80 -11.70
CA GLY A 146 16.78 -3.99 -10.62
C GLY A 146 15.46 -4.61 -11.11
N ALA A 147 14.96 -4.16 -12.26
CA ALA A 147 13.76 -4.71 -12.88
C ALA A 147 13.95 -6.18 -13.30
N LEU A 148 15.06 -6.49 -13.97
CA LEU A 148 15.41 -7.87 -14.36
C LEU A 148 15.56 -8.77 -13.15
N GLY A 149 16.26 -8.32 -12.10
CA GLY A 149 16.37 -9.03 -10.83
C GLY A 149 15.00 -9.33 -10.23
N SER A 150 14.09 -8.35 -10.21
CA SER A 150 12.73 -8.51 -9.68
C SER A 150 11.94 -9.53 -10.49
N GLY A 151 12.06 -9.50 -11.82
CA GLY A 151 11.43 -10.47 -12.72
C GLY A 151 11.95 -11.89 -12.53
N ILE A 152 13.27 -12.07 -12.40
CA ILE A 152 13.90 -13.38 -12.18
C ILE A 152 13.45 -13.96 -10.84
N ILE A 153 13.47 -13.18 -9.76
CA ILE A 153 12.98 -13.64 -8.45
C ILE A 153 11.49 -13.98 -8.50
N GLY A 154 10.70 -13.19 -9.24
CA GLY A 154 9.30 -13.50 -9.52
C GLY A 154 9.08 -14.85 -10.21
N ILE A 155 10.02 -15.29 -11.06
CA ILE A 155 10.00 -16.60 -11.74
C ILE A 155 10.46 -17.74 -10.81
N ILE A 156 11.52 -17.52 -10.02
CA ILE A 156 12.07 -18.51 -9.06
C ILE A 156 11.00 -18.91 -8.02
N GLY A 157 10.12 -17.97 -7.66
CA GLY A 157 8.83 -18.27 -7.06
C GLY A 157 8.68 -17.93 -5.58
N TYR A 158 7.45 -18.06 -5.12
CA TYR A 158 6.91 -17.60 -3.82
C TYR A 158 7.78 -17.93 -2.60
N ARG A 159 8.31 -19.17 -2.50
CA ARG A 159 9.12 -19.58 -1.34
C ARG A 159 10.42 -18.80 -1.20
N PHE A 160 11.08 -18.49 -2.31
CA PHE A 160 12.33 -17.75 -2.30
C PHE A 160 12.08 -16.30 -1.87
N ILE A 161 11.00 -15.69 -2.38
CA ILE A 161 10.54 -14.35 -1.99
C ILE A 161 10.26 -14.29 -0.48
N HIS A 162 9.59 -15.29 0.10
CA HIS A 162 9.31 -15.30 1.54
C HIS A 162 10.55 -15.41 2.41
N VAL A 163 11.54 -16.21 1.99
CA VAL A 163 12.80 -16.32 2.71
C VAL A 163 13.58 -15.01 2.61
N LEU A 164 13.69 -14.43 1.42
CA LEU A 164 14.36 -13.15 1.22
C LEU A 164 13.68 -12.00 1.96
N ASN A 165 12.35 -11.92 1.94
CA ASN A 165 11.61 -10.92 2.70
C ASN A 165 11.81 -11.08 4.21
N ARG A 166 11.78 -12.32 4.72
CA ARG A 166 12.02 -12.58 6.14
C ARG A 166 13.42 -12.14 6.55
N ILE A 167 14.45 -12.54 5.80
CA ILE A 167 15.84 -12.15 6.09
C ILE A 167 15.99 -10.65 5.94
N GLY A 168 15.44 -10.08 4.86
CA GLY A 168 15.45 -8.66 4.54
C GLY A 168 14.89 -7.83 5.70
N THR A 169 13.69 -8.13 6.20
CA THR A 169 13.10 -7.42 7.34
C THR A 169 14.05 -7.32 8.53
N TRP A 170 14.71 -8.41 8.93
CA TRP A 170 15.63 -8.39 10.06
C TRP A 170 16.91 -7.63 9.74
N VAL A 171 17.53 -7.89 8.58
CA VAL A 171 18.82 -7.29 8.22
C VAL A 171 18.66 -5.79 7.96
N LEU A 172 17.62 -5.36 7.25
CA LEU A 172 17.30 -3.94 7.06
C LEU A 172 16.86 -3.28 8.36
N GLY A 173 16.05 -3.95 9.18
CA GLY A 173 15.62 -3.40 10.47
C GLY A 173 16.80 -3.15 11.40
N ILE A 174 17.71 -4.13 11.53
CA ILE A 174 18.96 -3.98 12.27
C ILE A 174 19.83 -2.89 11.63
N GLY A 175 19.94 -2.88 10.30
CA GLY A 175 20.69 -1.86 9.56
C GLY A 175 20.21 -0.44 9.85
N ILE A 176 18.89 -0.21 9.90
CA ILE A 176 18.29 1.09 10.26
C ILE A 176 18.62 1.45 11.72
N VAL A 177 18.48 0.51 12.67
CA VAL A 177 18.77 0.76 14.09
C VAL A 177 20.25 1.11 14.30
N VAL A 178 21.16 0.34 13.70
CA VAL A 178 22.59 0.64 13.76
C VAL A 178 22.90 1.95 13.04
N GLY A 179 22.24 2.21 11.91
CA GLY A 179 22.33 3.45 11.15
C GLY A 179 21.96 4.68 11.98
N PHE A 180 20.88 4.63 12.78
CA PHE A 180 20.55 5.70 13.72
C PHE A 180 21.68 5.95 14.72
N GLY A 181 22.21 4.89 15.35
CA GLY A 181 23.32 5.01 16.29
C GLY A 181 24.56 5.65 15.67
N TYR A 182 24.88 5.29 14.42
CA TYR A 182 25.98 5.90 13.68
C TYR A 182 25.71 7.38 13.37
N ILE A 183 24.53 7.70 12.82
CA ILE A 183 24.16 9.07 12.45
C ILE A 183 24.26 10.01 13.65
N PHE A 184 23.67 9.64 14.79
CA PHE A 184 23.67 10.51 15.98
C PHE A 184 25.07 10.73 16.59
N THR A 185 26.04 9.88 16.27
CA THR A 185 27.44 10.04 16.71
C THR A 185 28.33 10.72 15.68
N HIS A 186 27.87 10.87 14.43
CA HIS A 186 28.64 11.38 13.29
C HIS A 186 27.84 12.39 12.45
N VAL A 187 27.01 13.22 13.09
CA VAL A 187 26.29 14.30 12.40
C VAL A 187 27.31 15.23 11.72
N GLN A 188 27.17 15.42 10.41
CA GLN A 188 28.08 16.23 9.58
C GLN A 188 27.53 17.63 9.29
N SER A 189 26.27 17.90 9.66
CA SER A 189 25.61 19.18 9.47
C SER A 189 25.58 20.01 10.75
N ASP A 190 25.90 21.29 10.64
CA ASP A 190 25.84 22.23 11.77
C ASP A 190 24.39 22.62 12.12
N ASP A 191 23.46 22.43 11.19
CA ASP A 191 22.06 22.82 11.29
C ASP A 191 21.11 21.63 11.55
N PHE A 192 21.59 20.47 12.00
CA PHE A 192 20.78 19.25 12.18
C PHE A 192 19.45 19.47 12.93
N LEU A 193 19.47 20.25 14.02
CA LEU A 193 18.28 20.56 14.82
C LEU A 193 17.53 21.82 14.37
N SER A 194 18.20 22.70 13.61
CA SER A 194 17.69 24.03 13.24
C SER A 194 17.32 24.16 11.76
N ARG A 195 17.63 23.17 10.92
CA ARG A 195 17.29 23.18 9.50
C ARG A 195 15.78 23.09 9.34
N GLY A 196 15.21 24.02 8.58
CA GLY A 196 13.77 24.12 8.39
C GLY A 196 13.05 24.71 9.60
N SER A 197 11.73 24.80 9.50
CA SER A 197 10.90 25.38 10.56
C SER A 197 9.48 24.81 10.49
N PHE A 198 8.63 25.16 11.46
CA PHE A 198 7.23 24.78 11.37
C PHE A 198 6.55 25.58 10.25
N SER A 199 5.93 24.86 9.31
CA SER A 199 4.93 25.41 8.40
C SER A 199 3.67 24.56 8.51
N LEU A 200 2.50 25.19 8.67
CA LEU A 200 1.25 24.45 8.78
C LEU A 200 0.99 23.62 7.51
N ALA A 201 1.25 24.20 6.34
CA ALA A 201 1.09 23.53 5.05
C ALA A 201 2.04 22.34 4.89
N GLY A 202 3.34 22.51 5.17
CA GLY A 202 4.30 21.41 5.09
C GLY A 202 4.04 20.31 6.11
N TRP A 203 3.57 20.68 7.31
CA TRP A 203 3.16 19.74 8.35
C TRP A 203 1.96 18.93 7.91
N LEU A 204 0.90 19.57 7.40
CA LEU A 204 -0.28 18.88 6.87
C LEU A 204 0.04 18.01 5.66
N ALA A 205 0.89 18.48 4.74
CA ALA A 205 1.32 17.69 3.59
C ALA A 205 2.10 16.42 4.01
N THR A 206 2.96 16.55 5.03
CA THR A 206 3.70 15.40 5.60
C THR A 206 2.76 14.43 6.32
N VAL A 207 1.78 14.93 7.09
CA VAL A 207 0.72 14.11 7.72
C VAL A 207 -0.07 13.35 6.66
N SER A 208 -0.50 14.04 5.60
CA SER A 208 -1.24 13.45 4.49
C SER A 208 -0.41 12.37 3.82
N LEU A 209 0.85 12.65 3.46
CA LEU A 209 1.74 11.66 2.83
C LEU A 209 1.93 10.39 3.70
N ALA A 210 2.15 10.55 5.01
CA ALA A 210 2.27 9.43 5.94
C ALA A 210 0.94 8.67 6.15
N ALA A 211 -0.20 9.36 6.22
CA ALA A 211 -1.51 8.70 6.30
C ALA A 211 -1.81 7.88 5.05
N LEU A 212 -1.43 8.40 3.87
CA LEU A 212 -1.64 7.71 2.60
C LEU A 212 -0.77 6.50 2.42
N TRP A 213 0.45 6.55 2.93
CA TRP A 213 1.30 5.38 2.96
C TRP A 213 0.56 4.19 3.57
N GLN A 214 -0.17 4.39 4.67
CA GLN A 214 -0.99 3.36 5.30
C GLN A 214 -2.20 2.96 4.46
N ILE A 215 -2.93 3.95 3.92
CA ILE A 215 -4.14 3.71 3.10
C ILE A 215 -3.80 2.94 1.82
N ALA A 216 -2.61 3.13 1.24
CA ALA A 216 -2.16 2.41 0.05
C ALA A 216 -2.06 0.88 0.25
N PHE A 217 -1.92 0.40 1.49
CA PHE A 217 -1.96 -1.04 1.79
C PHE A 217 -3.39 -1.59 1.92
N ALA A 218 -4.39 -0.72 2.11
CA ALA A 218 -5.77 -1.13 2.36
C ALA A 218 -6.33 -2.09 1.29
N PRO A 219 -6.08 -1.94 -0.02
CA PRO A 219 -6.63 -2.82 -1.06
C PRO A 219 -6.15 -4.29 -1.03
N TYR A 220 -5.18 -4.65 -0.20
CA TYR A 220 -4.69 -6.04 -0.09
C TYR A 220 -4.33 -6.47 1.33
N VAL A 221 -4.50 -5.59 2.33
CA VAL A 221 -4.20 -5.90 3.73
C VAL A 221 -4.95 -7.13 4.24
N SER A 222 -6.18 -7.38 3.74
CA SER A 222 -6.94 -8.55 4.18
C SER A 222 -6.45 -9.86 3.55
N ASP A 223 -5.69 -9.81 2.46
CA ASP A 223 -5.25 -10.99 1.71
C ASP A 223 -4.35 -11.89 2.55
N TYR A 224 -3.66 -11.30 3.53
CA TYR A 224 -2.86 -12.02 4.52
C TYR A 224 -3.70 -12.45 5.72
N SER A 225 -4.54 -11.54 6.25
CA SER A 225 -5.34 -11.83 7.45
C SER A 225 -6.49 -12.84 7.22
N ARG A 226 -6.93 -13.06 5.97
CA ARG A 226 -7.96 -14.07 5.63
C ARG A 226 -7.57 -15.51 5.96
N TYR A 227 -6.28 -15.76 6.14
CA TYR A 227 -5.74 -17.05 6.54
C TYR A 227 -5.77 -17.27 8.07
N LEU A 228 -6.18 -16.27 8.86
CA LEU A 228 -6.38 -16.44 10.29
C LEU A 228 -7.68 -17.23 10.57
N PRO A 229 -7.72 -18.03 11.66
CA PRO A 229 -8.94 -18.69 12.11
C PRO A 229 -10.13 -17.71 12.27
N ALA A 230 -11.34 -18.20 11.99
CA ALA A 230 -12.57 -17.39 11.97
C ALA A 230 -12.97 -16.86 13.36
N ASP A 231 -12.54 -17.52 14.43
CA ASP A 231 -12.81 -17.17 15.82
C ASP A 231 -11.88 -16.08 16.37
N VAL A 232 -10.89 -15.64 15.58
CA VAL A 232 -10.00 -14.55 15.96
C VAL A 232 -10.78 -13.25 16.11
N LYS A 233 -10.64 -12.62 17.28
CA LYS A 233 -11.27 -11.33 17.57
C LYS A 233 -10.78 -10.24 16.62
N VAL A 234 -11.71 -9.42 16.13
CA VAL A 234 -11.45 -8.20 15.34
C VAL A 234 -10.38 -7.32 15.99
N SER A 235 -10.43 -7.14 17.31
CA SER A 235 -9.46 -6.31 18.05
C SER A 235 -8.04 -6.85 17.99
N SER A 236 -7.86 -8.17 18.03
CA SER A 236 -6.53 -8.79 17.96
C SER A 236 -5.89 -8.53 16.60
N THR A 237 -6.64 -8.77 15.51
CA THR A 237 -6.19 -8.49 14.13
C THR A 237 -5.91 -7.00 13.94
N PHE A 238 -6.79 -6.13 14.44
CA PHE A 238 -6.62 -4.68 14.39
C PHE A 238 -5.31 -4.26 15.06
N TRP A 239 -5.08 -4.59 16.33
CA TRP A 239 -3.91 -4.10 17.06
C TRP A 239 -2.59 -4.64 16.51
N THR A 240 -2.53 -5.92 16.10
CA THR A 240 -1.30 -6.46 15.52
C THR A 240 -0.95 -5.83 14.17
N THR A 241 -1.95 -5.57 13.32
CA THR A 241 -1.72 -4.89 12.05
C THR A 241 -1.40 -3.41 12.27
N TYR A 242 -2.15 -2.73 13.14
CA TYR A 242 -1.97 -1.32 13.48
C TYR A 242 -0.56 -1.05 14.00
N LEU A 243 -0.14 -1.78 15.04
CA LEU A 243 1.18 -1.59 15.65
C LEU A 243 2.30 -2.01 14.71
N GLY A 244 2.14 -3.12 13.98
CA GLY A 244 3.14 -3.56 13.02
C GLY A 244 3.38 -2.52 11.94
N SER A 245 2.30 -2.07 11.29
CA SER A 245 2.42 -1.10 10.19
C SER A 245 2.85 0.28 10.65
N ALA A 246 2.23 0.83 11.70
CA ALA A 246 2.53 2.18 12.18
C ALA A 246 3.96 2.30 12.73
N LEU A 247 4.46 1.29 13.46
CA LEU A 247 5.83 1.31 13.97
C LEU A 247 6.85 1.09 12.86
N GLY A 248 6.60 0.12 11.96
CA GLY A 248 7.50 -0.18 10.85
C GLY A 248 7.67 1.01 9.90
N SER A 249 6.55 1.62 9.48
CA SER A 249 6.60 2.77 8.57
C SER A 249 7.18 4.00 9.24
N SER A 250 6.82 4.28 10.50
CA SER A 250 7.37 5.42 11.24
C SER A 250 8.88 5.30 11.40
N LEU A 251 9.38 4.11 11.72
CA LEU A 251 10.82 3.87 11.85
C LEU A 251 11.56 4.24 10.57
N SER A 252 11.09 3.76 9.42
CA SER A 252 11.72 4.03 8.13
C SER A 252 11.57 5.50 7.69
N PHE A 253 10.40 6.10 7.86
CA PHE A 253 10.20 7.51 7.52
C PHE A 253 11.08 8.45 8.35
N ILE A 254 11.13 8.21 9.67
CA ILE A 254 11.96 9.01 10.59
C ILE A 254 13.44 8.81 10.25
N PHE A 255 13.86 7.60 9.89
CA PHE A 255 15.23 7.34 9.47
C PHE A 255 15.62 8.18 8.24
N GLY A 256 14.73 8.26 7.25
CA GLY A 256 14.93 9.12 6.08
C GLY A 256 15.08 10.59 6.44
N ALA A 257 14.17 11.12 7.26
CA ALA A 257 14.24 12.52 7.73
C ALA A 257 15.54 12.80 8.50
N VAL A 258 15.96 11.90 9.39
CA VAL A 258 17.20 12.03 10.16
C VAL A 258 18.43 11.95 9.25
N ALA A 259 18.47 11.02 8.29
CA ALA A 259 19.59 10.86 7.38
C ALA A 259 19.83 12.12 6.53
N VAL A 260 18.79 12.72 5.96
CA VAL A 260 18.92 13.93 5.13
C VAL A 260 19.24 15.18 5.95
N LEU A 261 18.83 15.22 7.22
CA LEU A 261 19.19 16.31 8.14
C LEU A 261 20.65 16.21 8.58
N ALA A 262 21.19 14.99 8.74
CA ALA A 262 22.53 14.74 9.29
C ALA A 262 23.69 15.11 8.36
N ILE A 263 23.40 15.41 7.09
CA ILE A 263 24.37 15.79 6.07
C ILE A 263 23.99 17.14 5.44
N PRO A 264 24.89 17.80 4.66
CA PRO A 264 24.56 19.04 3.97
C PRO A 264 23.31 18.93 3.07
N ALA A 265 22.53 20.01 2.97
CA ALA A 265 21.31 20.03 2.19
C ALA A 265 21.57 19.88 0.67
N GLY A 266 20.54 19.43 -0.07
CA GLY A 266 20.56 19.36 -1.54
C GLY A 266 20.97 18.01 -2.15
N MET A 267 21.27 17.00 -1.33
CA MET A 267 21.61 15.66 -1.79
C MET A 267 20.35 14.77 -1.98
N ASP A 268 20.39 13.86 -2.95
CA ASP A 268 19.36 12.80 -3.08
C ASP A 268 19.29 11.96 -1.80
N THR A 269 18.10 11.47 -1.44
CA THR A 269 17.92 10.73 -0.20
C THR A 269 18.78 9.47 -0.10
N MET A 270 19.02 8.74 -1.20
CA MET A 270 19.83 7.52 -1.14
C MET A 270 21.31 7.84 -0.90
N ASP A 271 21.82 8.90 -1.53
CA ASP A 271 23.17 9.39 -1.30
C ASP A 271 23.31 9.95 0.12
N ALA A 272 22.29 10.63 0.62
CA ALA A 272 22.24 11.12 1.99
C ALA A 272 22.31 9.98 3.01
N VAL A 273 21.57 8.89 2.80
CA VAL A 273 21.65 7.70 3.64
C VAL A 273 23.04 7.08 3.58
N LYS A 274 23.64 6.94 2.39
CA LYS A 274 25.01 6.41 2.21
C LYS A 274 26.01 7.24 3.02
N LEU A 275 25.96 8.57 2.89
CA LEU A 275 26.89 9.46 3.55
C LEU A 275 26.67 9.52 5.06
N ALA A 276 25.42 9.68 5.50
CA ALA A 276 25.05 9.81 6.91
C ALA A 276 25.38 8.56 7.73
N THR A 277 25.38 7.38 7.10
CA THR A 277 25.74 6.11 7.74
C THR A 277 27.21 5.70 7.55
N GLY A 278 28.02 6.55 6.90
CA GLY A 278 29.47 6.39 6.75
C GLY A 278 29.88 5.03 6.18
N THR A 279 30.67 4.27 6.94
CA THR A 279 31.18 2.95 6.50
C THR A 279 30.07 1.91 6.28
N LEU A 280 28.89 2.10 6.88
CA LEU A 280 27.73 1.24 6.67
C LEU A 280 26.94 1.61 5.42
N GLY A 281 27.18 2.78 4.84
CA GLY A 281 26.44 3.31 3.68
C GLY A 281 26.36 2.35 2.50
N PRO A 282 27.49 1.86 1.96
CA PRO A 282 27.46 0.90 0.86
C PRO A 282 26.72 -0.40 1.20
N VAL A 283 26.86 -0.89 2.45
CA VAL A 283 26.14 -2.09 2.92
C VAL A 283 24.63 -1.82 2.94
N MET A 284 24.21 -0.67 3.47
CA MET A 284 22.80 -0.25 3.49
C MET A 284 22.21 -0.17 2.08
N LEU A 285 22.92 0.42 1.11
CA LEU A 285 22.45 0.49 -0.27
C LEU A 285 22.34 -0.89 -0.93
N VAL A 286 23.25 -1.82 -0.67
CA VAL A 286 23.12 -3.22 -1.14
C VAL A 286 21.88 -3.88 -0.53
N LEU A 287 21.64 -3.67 0.77
CA LEU A 287 20.45 -4.19 1.43
C LEU A 287 19.16 -3.57 0.86
N PHE A 288 19.18 -2.28 0.54
CA PHE A 288 18.07 -1.57 -0.10
C PHE A 288 17.78 -2.14 -1.49
N LEU A 289 18.82 -2.37 -2.29
CA LEU A 289 18.70 -3.01 -3.60
C LEU A 289 18.05 -4.40 -3.49
N LEU A 290 18.52 -5.25 -2.58
CA LEU A 290 17.94 -6.57 -2.37
C LEU A 290 16.49 -6.51 -1.87
N SER A 291 16.19 -5.58 -0.96
CA SER A 291 14.83 -5.33 -0.46
C SER A 291 13.88 -4.97 -1.58
N VAL A 292 14.29 -4.02 -2.43
CA VAL A 292 13.50 -3.53 -3.55
C VAL A 292 13.22 -4.66 -4.53
N ILE A 293 14.25 -5.43 -4.88
CA ILE A 293 14.12 -6.55 -5.82
C ILE A 293 13.09 -7.57 -5.30
N SER A 294 13.16 -7.94 -4.01
CA SER A 294 12.21 -8.91 -3.43
C SER A 294 10.79 -8.33 -3.32
N HIS A 295 10.65 -7.06 -2.94
CA HIS A 295 9.34 -6.41 -2.80
C HIS A 295 8.66 -6.24 -4.17
N ASN A 296 9.44 -5.92 -5.19
CA ASN A 296 8.90 -5.73 -6.54
C ASN A 296 8.48 -7.03 -7.23
N ALA A 297 9.04 -8.17 -6.84
CA ALA A 297 8.50 -9.45 -7.27
C ALA A 297 7.02 -9.61 -6.85
N LEU A 298 6.64 -9.12 -5.66
CA LEU A 298 5.25 -9.13 -5.19
C LEU A 298 4.39 -8.13 -5.97
N ASN A 299 4.87 -6.91 -6.20
CA ASN A 299 4.14 -5.91 -6.98
C ASN A 299 3.87 -6.37 -8.42
N LEU A 300 4.85 -7.01 -9.06
CA LEU A 300 4.68 -7.58 -10.39
C LEU A 300 3.62 -8.69 -10.39
N TYR A 301 3.65 -9.57 -9.39
CA TYR A 301 2.66 -10.62 -9.23
C TYR A 301 1.24 -10.05 -9.04
N GLY A 302 1.09 -9.06 -8.14
CA GLY A 302 -0.18 -8.37 -7.88
C GLY A 302 -0.73 -7.66 -9.11
N ALA A 303 0.13 -6.96 -9.87
CA ALA A 303 -0.24 -6.31 -11.13
C ALA A 303 -0.77 -7.32 -12.16
N VAL A 304 -0.04 -8.43 -12.36
CA VAL A 304 -0.44 -9.47 -13.32
C VAL A 304 -1.75 -10.14 -12.91
N LEU A 305 -1.94 -10.45 -11.63
CA LEU A 305 -3.22 -10.98 -11.13
C LEU A 305 -4.38 -10.00 -11.31
N SER A 306 -4.15 -8.70 -11.11
CA SER A 306 -5.16 -7.67 -11.30
C SER A 306 -5.58 -7.58 -12.77
N ILE A 307 -4.62 -7.63 -13.71
CA ILE A 307 -4.88 -7.66 -15.15
C ILE A 307 -5.64 -8.93 -15.54
N ILE A 308 -5.23 -10.10 -15.04
CA ILE A 308 -5.91 -11.36 -15.29
C ILE A 308 -7.36 -11.30 -14.79
N THR A 309 -7.58 -10.78 -13.58
CA THR A 309 -8.91 -10.62 -12.99
C THR A 309 -9.80 -9.69 -13.82
N LEU A 310 -9.24 -8.59 -14.32
CA LEU A 310 -9.92 -7.67 -15.23
C LEU A 310 -10.34 -8.38 -16.53
N VAL A 311 -9.42 -9.10 -17.17
CA VAL A 311 -9.70 -9.84 -18.42
C VAL A 311 -10.74 -10.94 -18.19
N GLN A 312 -10.63 -11.72 -17.10
CA GLN A 312 -11.58 -12.77 -16.78
C GLN A 312 -12.99 -12.24 -16.50
N THR A 313 -13.15 -10.97 -16.12
CA THR A 313 -14.49 -10.41 -15.92
C THR A 313 -15.26 -10.29 -17.24
N PHE A 314 -14.58 -10.02 -18.35
CA PHE A 314 -15.20 -9.99 -19.69
C PHE A 314 -15.10 -11.33 -20.43
N ALA A 315 -14.06 -12.11 -20.14
CA ALA A 315 -13.79 -13.41 -20.74
C ALA A 315 -13.77 -14.52 -19.67
N TYR A 316 -14.89 -14.73 -18.98
CA TYR A 316 -14.97 -15.65 -17.82
C TYR A 316 -14.61 -17.11 -18.12
N ARG A 317 -14.67 -17.52 -19.39
CA ARG A 317 -14.27 -18.88 -19.84
C ARG A 317 -12.77 -19.02 -20.07
N TRP A 318 -12.03 -17.92 -20.10
CA TRP A 318 -10.59 -17.94 -20.30
C TRP A 318 -9.87 -18.30 -19.00
N ILE A 319 -9.09 -19.38 -19.05
CA ILE A 319 -8.28 -19.85 -17.93
C ILE A 319 -6.83 -19.43 -18.20
N PRO A 320 -6.22 -18.57 -17.36
CA PRO A 320 -4.86 -18.11 -17.56
C PRO A 320 -3.87 -19.27 -17.40
N THR A 321 -3.11 -19.56 -18.46
CA THR A 321 -2.07 -20.59 -18.47
C THR A 321 -0.76 -20.04 -17.89
N ALA A 322 0.20 -20.92 -17.55
CA ALA A 322 1.53 -20.49 -17.14
C ALA A 322 2.21 -19.58 -18.18
N LYS A 323 2.00 -19.88 -19.47
CA LYS A 323 2.51 -19.06 -20.59
C LYS A 323 1.89 -17.67 -20.62
N SER A 324 0.56 -17.55 -20.42
CA SER A 324 -0.08 -16.21 -20.43
C SER A 324 0.36 -15.36 -19.25
N ARG A 325 0.55 -15.97 -18.07
CA ARG A 325 1.12 -15.28 -16.89
C ARG A 325 2.54 -14.78 -17.17
N ALA A 326 3.41 -15.62 -17.74
CA ALA A 326 4.78 -15.23 -18.06
C ALA A 326 4.85 -14.09 -19.09
N VAL A 327 4.04 -14.15 -20.15
CA VAL A 327 3.97 -13.08 -21.17
C VAL A 327 3.47 -11.77 -20.56
N LEU A 328 2.40 -11.81 -19.75
CA LEU A 328 1.90 -10.63 -19.05
C LEU A 328 2.94 -10.05 -18.09
N SER A 329 3.64 -10.89 -17.31
CA SER A 329 4.73 -10.44 -16.45
C SER A 329 5.82 -9.70 -17.23
N LEU A 330 6.21 -10.23 -18.41
CA LEU A 330 7.22 -9.58 -19.24
C LEU A 330 6.74 -8.23 -19.79
N ILE A 331 5.47 -8.13 -20.21
CA ILE A 331 4.87 -6.87 -20.69
C ILE A 331 4.84 -5.84 -19.56
N VAL A 332 4.33 -6.22 -18.39
CA VAL A 332 4.23 -5.32 -17.23
C VAL A 332 5.62 -4.87 -16.77
N LEU A 333 6.58 -5.80 -16.66
CA LEU A 333 7.96 -5.49 -16.30
C LEU A 333 8.59 -4.50 -17.29
N SER A 334 8.42 -4.74 -18.59
CA SER A 334 8.98 -3.88 -19.63
C SER A 334 8.36 -2.49 -19.59
N ALA A 335 7.02 -2.40 -19.46
CA ALA A 335 6.32 -1.13 -19.36
C ALA A 335 6.75 -0.34 -18.12
N CYS A 336 6.83 -0.99 -16.96
CA CYS A 336 7.28 -0.34 -15.73
C CYS A 336 8.73 0.13 -15.82
N CYS A 337 9.60 -0.66 -16.45
CA CYS A 337 11.01 -0.31 -16.67
C CYS A 337 11.13 0.96 -17.53
N VAL A 338 10.38 1.04 -18.63
CA VAL A 338 10.33 2.23 -19.49
C VAL A 338 9.86 3.45 -18.70
N VAL A 339 8.73 3.33 -17.98
CA VAL A 339 8.20 4.42 -17.15
C VAL A 339 9.21 4.86 -16.10
N ALA A 340 9.86 3.91 -15.41
CA ALA A 340 10.84 4.22 -14.37
C ALA A 340 12.08 4.94 -14.92
N VAL A 341 12.58 4.54 -16.09
CA VAL A 341 13.72 5.21 -16.73
C VAL A 341 13.37 6.67 -17.04
N PHE A 342 12.21 6.93 -17.64
CA PHE A 342 11.77 8.30 -17.94
C PHE A 342 11.48 9.11 -16.67
N ALA A 343 10.80 8.51 -15.69
CA ALA A 343 10.44 9.17 -14.45
C ALA A 343 11.64 9.39 -13.50
N SER A 344 12.77 8.70 -13.72
CA SER A 344 13.92 8.78 -12.80
C SER A 344 14.56 10.17 -12.71
N ALA A 345 14.41 11.01 -13.74
CA ALA A 345 14.95 12.37 -13.78
C ALA A 345 14.24 13.31 -12.80
N ASP A 346 12.91 13.24 -12.72
CA ASP A 346 12.09 13.94 -11.71
C ASP A 346 11.30 12.93 -10.87
N PHE A 347 12.05 12.04 -10.22
CA PHE A 347 11.44 10.95 -9.45
C PHE A 347 10.54 11.47 -8.33
N ILE A 348 10.97 12.51 -7.62
CA ILE A 348 10.25 13.03 -6.45
C ILE A 348 8.91 13.63 -6.87
N GLY A 349 8.89 14.48 -7.90
CA GLY A 349 7.64 15.09 -8.39
C GLY A 349 6.65 14.02 -8.83
N HIS A 350 7.07 13.13 -9.74
CA HIS A 350 6.23 12.05 -10.24
C HIS A 350 5.75 11.08 -9.15
N PHE A 351 6.57 10.78 -8.15
CA PHE A 351 6.18 9.92 -7.04
C PHE A 351 5.12 10.58 -6.15
N VAL A 352 5.29 11.86 -5.80
CA VAL A 352 4.31 12.61 -5.02
C VAL A 352 2.98 12.73 -5.77
N ASP A 353 3.02 13.06 -7.06
CA ASP A 353 1.81 13.10 -7.89
C ASP A 353 1.09 11.76 -7.92
N MET A 354 1.82 10.66 -8.11
CA MET A 354 1.24 9.31 -8.10
C MET A 354 0.55 9.00 -6.77
N VAL A 355 1.22 9.25 -5.64
CA VAL A 355 0.67 8.95 -4.31
C VAL A 355 -0.57 9.80 -4.02
N LEU A 356 -0.57 11.07 -4.41
CA LEU A 356 -1.70 11.96 -4.19
C LEU A 356 -2.87 11.71 -5.17
N VAL A 357 -2.62 11.25 -6.39
CA VAL A 357 -3.72 10.77 -7.26
C VAL A 357 -4.32 9.48 -6.69
N LEU A 358 -3.49 8.57 -6.18
CA LEU A 358 -3.96 7.35 -5.51
C LEU A 358 -4.77 7.67 -4.26
N LEU A 359 -4.43 8.73 -3.50
CA LEU A 359 -5.25 9.23 -2.39
C LEU A 359 -6.69 9.43 -2.82
N VAL A 360 -6.89 10.22 -3.88
CA VAL A 360 -8.22 10.70 -4.28
C VAL A 360 -9.15 9.55 -4.61
N VAL A 361 -8.60 8.47 -5.15
CA VAL A 361 -9.37 7.27 -5.52
C VAL A 361 -9.49 6.27 -4.36
N LEU A 362 -8.46 6.10 -3.54
CA LEU A 362 -8.48 5.10 -2.45
C LEU A 362 -9.29 5.57 -1.24
N VAL A 363 -9.28 6.87 -0.93
CA VAL A 363 -9.97 7.40 0.26
C VAL A 363 -11.48 7.18 0.21
N PRO A 364 -12.22 7.52 -0.87
CA PRO A 364 -13.64 7.25 -0.96
C PRO A 364 -13.95 5.75 -0.95
N TRP A 365 -13.09 4.94 -1.57
CA TRP A 365 -13.23 3.48 -1.52
C TRP A 365 -13.09 2.95 -0.10
N THR A 366 -12.07 3.38 0.64
CA THR A 366 -11.84 3.03 2.05
C THR A 366 -13.05 3.42 2.90
N ALA A 367 -13.56 4.65 2.74
CA ALA A 367 -14.77 5.11 3.44
C ALA A 367 -15.96 4.18 3.19
N ILE A 368 -16.27 3.89 1.92
CA ILE A 368 -17.40 3.03 1.53
C ILE A 368 -17.22 1.63 2.11
N ASN A 369 -16.05 1.02 1.93
CA ASN A 369 -15.79 -0.35 2.36
C ASN A 369 -15.89 -0.49 3.89
N LEU A 370 -15.33 0.45 4.66
CA LEU A 370 -15.40 0.41 6.12
C LEU A 370 -16.82 0.66 6.64
N ILE A 371 -17.54 1.65 6.10
CA ILE A 371 -18.93 1.91 6.47
C ILE A 371 -19.83 0.73 6.12
N ASP A 372 -19.66 0.16 4.93
CA ASP A 372 -20.42 -1.00 4.50
C ASP A 372 -20.22 -2.17 5.47
N PHE A 373 -18.97 -2.48 5.81
CA PHE A 373 -18.65 -3.61 6.68
C PHE A 373 -19.08 -3.39 8.13
N TYR A 374 -18.75 -2.25 8.74
CA TYR A 374 -18.95 -2.04 10.18
C TYR A 374 -20.33 -1.50 10.53
N ALA A 375 -20.96 -0.70 9.66
CA ALA A 375 -22.22 -0.03 9.96
C ALA A 375 -23.43 -0.63 9.23
N ILE A 376 -23.28 -1.00 7.94
CA ILE A 376 -24.39 -1.50 7.13
C ILE A 376 -24.59 -3.01 7.31
N HIS A 377 -23.59 -3.81 6.95
CA HIS A 377 -23.63 -5.27 6.99
C HIS A 377 -23.18 -5.83 8.34
N LYS A 378 -22.44 -5.06 9.15
CA LYS A 378 -21.93 -5.47 10.47
C LYS A 378 -21.15 -6.80 10.43
N GLY A 379 -20.41 -7.03 9.35
CA GLY A 379 -19.66 -8.26 9.09
C GLY A 379 -20.47 -9.44 8.55
N ASP A 380 -21.79 -9.30 8.37
CA ASP A 380 -22.66 -10.37 7.86
C ASP A 380 -22.88 -10.25 6.33
N TYR A 381 -22.10 -11.03 5.58
CA TYR A 381 -22.13 -11.08 4.12
C TYR A 381 -22.43 -12.48 3.59
N ASP A 382 -23.29 -12.54 2.57
CA ASP A 382 -23.45 -13.75 1.76
C ASP A 382 -22.26 -13.94 0.80
N ILE A 383 -21.30 -14.78 1.20
CA ILE A 383 -20.08 -15.03 0.42
C ILE A 383 -20.39 -15.68 -0.93
N GLN A 384 -21.45 -16.48 -1.03
CA GLN A 384 -21.79 -17.16 -2.28
C GLN A 384 -22.18 -16.17 -3.38
N SER A 385 -23.03 -15.18 -3.08
CA SER A 385 -23.42 -14.13 -4.03
C SER A 385 -22.25 -13.32 -4.55
N ILE A 386 -21.21 -13.10 -3.74
CA ILE A 386 -20.00 -12.35 -4.14
C ILE A 386 -19.27 -13.04 -5.32
N PHE A 387 -19.31 -14.37 -5.38
CA PHE A 387 -18.69 -15.16 -6.44
C PHE A 387 -19.61 -15.43 -7.64
N GLN A 388 -20.91 -15.13 -7.55
CA GLN A 388 -21.82 -15.27 -8.68
C GLN A 388 -21.50 -14.24 -9.78
N VAL A 389 -21.69 -14.62 -11.04
CA VAL A 389 -21.35 -13.77 -12.19
C VAL A 389 -22.22 -12.50 -12.23
N ASP A 390 -23.50 -12.62 -11.88
CA ASP A 390 -24.42 -11.50 -11.76
C ASP A 390 -24.38 -10.78 -10.41
N GLY A 391 -23.58 -11.30 -9.46
CA GLY A 391 -23.40 -10.77 -8.11
C GLY A 391 -24.47 -11.17 -7.10
N GLY A 392 -25.39 -12.08 -7.47
CA GLY A 392 -26.46 -12.54 -6.59
C GLY A 392 -27.22 -11.38 -5.95
N ILE A 393 -27.28 -11.38 -4.62
CA ILE A 393 -27.97 -10.32 -3.85
C ILE A 393 -27.34 -8.93 -4.01
N TYR A 394 -26.04 -8.85 -4.30
CA TYR A 394 -25.31 -7.58 -4.48
C TYR A 394 -25.43 -7.03 -5.90
N GLY A 395 -25.84 -7.87 -6.86
CA GLY A 395 -26.01 -7.49 -8.26
C GLY A 395 -24.70 -7.07 -8.95
N ARG A 396 -24.84 -6.61 -10.21
CA ARG A 396 -23.70 -6.18 -11.03
C ARG A 396 -23.18 -4.79 -10.66
N TYR A 397 -24.08 -3.92 -10.21
CA TYR A 397 -23.79 -2.54 -9.86
C TYR A 397 -24.56 -2.14 -8.61
N ASN A 398 -23.86 -1.51 -7.68
CA ASN A 398 -24.49 -0.77 -6.60
C ASN A 398 -24.45 0.74 -6.92
N PRO A 399 -25.57 1.34 -7.36
CA PRO A 399 -25.59 2.75 -7.74
C PRO A 399 -25.33 3.68 -6.55
N GLN A 400 -25.64 3.24 -5.32
CA GLN A 400 -25.43 4.04 -4.11
C GLN A 400 -23.93 4.17 -3.80
N ALA A 401 -23.19 3.05 -3.88
CA ALA A 401 -21.74 3.05 -3.70
C ALA A 401 -21.04 3.84 -4.81
N LEU A 402 -21.44 3.64 -6.07
CA LEU A 402 -20.84 4.34 -7.21
C LEU A 402 -21.08 5.86 -7.14
N LEU A 403 -22.29 6.29 -6.74
CA LEU A 403 -22.59 7.70 -6.55
C LEU A 403 -21.78 8.31 -5.40
N ALA A 404 -21.75 7.65 -4.23
CA ALA A 404 -20.95 8.12 -3.09
C ALA A 404 -19.47 8.22 -3.45
N TYR A 405 -18.95 7.25 -4.21
CA TYR A 405 -17.57 7.22 -4.68
C TYR A 405 -17.27 8.38 -5.64
N ALA A 406 -18.12 8.61 -6.63
CA ALA A 406 -17.96 9.72 -7.58
C ALA A 406 -18.01 11.08 -6.87
N VAL A 407 -18.97 11.28 -5.96
CA VAL A 407 -19.04 12.50 -5.14
C VAL A 407 -17.78 12.63 -4.28
N GLY A 408 -17.33 11.54 -3.64
CA GLY A 408 -16.10 11.50 -2.86
C GLY A 408 -14.87 11.94 -3.63
N ILE A 409 -14.72 11.52 -4.89
CA ILE A 409 -13.63 12.01 -5.75
C ILE A 409 -13.78 13.52 -6.02
N VAL A 410 -14.97 13.95 -6.45
CA VAL A 410 -15.19 15.35 -6.88
C VAL A 410 -14.95 16.34 -5.73
N VAL A 411 -15.38 16.03 -4.51
CA VAL A 411 -15.21 16.93 -3.36
C VAL A 411 -13.76 17.04 -2.89
N GLN A 412 -12.91 16.08 -3.25
CA GLN A 412 -11.49 16.11 -2.91
C GLN A 412 -10.70 17.06 -3.80
N ILE A 413 -11.10 17.18 -5.08
CA ILE A 413 -10.37 17.96 -6.10
C ILE A 413 -10.01 19.37 -5.61
N PRO A 414 -10.93 20.17 -5.03
CA PRO A 414 -10.59 21.53 -4.59
C PRO A 414 -9.53 21.62 -3.47
N PHE A 415 -9.29 20.53 -2.74
CA PHE A 415 -8.39 20.45 -1.58
C PHE A 415 -7.07 19.74 -1.89
N MET A 416 -6.87 19.27 -3.12
CA MET A 416 -5.63 18.61 -3.53
C MET A 416 -4.48 19.60 -3.59
N ASN A 417 -3.29 19.16 -3.19
CA ASN A 417 -2.04 19.88 -3.48
C ASN A 417 -0.99 18.93 -4.03
N THR A 418 -0.95 18.77 -5.36
CA THR A 418 0.07 17.97 -6.04
C THR A 418 0.92 18.86 -6.94
N PRO A 419 2.17 18.45 -7.26
CA PRO A 419 2.97 19.13 -8.27
C PRO A 419 2.25 19.37 -9.61
N LEU A 420 1.39 18.44 -10.05
CA LEU A 420 0.56 18.58 -11.26
C LEU A 420 -0.67 19.49 -11.10
N TYR A 421 -1.26 19.55 -9.92
CA TYR A 421 -2.51 20.28 -9.70
C TYR A 421 -2.65 20.79 -8.27
N VAL A 422 -2.87 22.11 -8.17
CA VAL A 422 -3.22 22.78 -6.91
C VAL A 422 -4.69 23.17 -6.96
N GLY A 423 -5.48 22.64 -6.04
CA GLY A 423 -6.88 22.98 -5.91
C GLY A 423 -7.08 24.40 -5.35
N PRO A 424 -8.16 25.11 -5.74
CA PRO A 424 -8.39 26.49 -5.32
C PRO A 424 -8.45 26.65 -3.80
N ILE A 425 -9.02 25.69 -3.06
CA ILE A 425 -9.09 25.81 -1.60
C ILE A 425 -7.70 25.54 -0.99
N SER A 426 -6.97 24.56 -1.52
CA SER A 426 -5.59 24.29 -1.14
C SER A 426 -4.68 25.52 -1.27
N GLU A 427 -4.79 26.25 -2.39
CA GLU A 427 -4.06 27.50 -2.61
C GLU A 427 -4.35 28.55 -1.53
N HIS A 428 -5.61 28.69 -1.12
CA HIS A 428 -6.01 29.62 -0.05
C HIS A 428 -5.53 29.21 1.36
N ILE A 429 -5.20 27.93 1.57
CA ILE A 429 -4.67 27.41 2.85
C ILE A 429 -3.16 27.16 2.79
N ASN A 430 -2.44 27.96 1.99
CA ASN A 430 -1.00 27.92 1.81
C ASN A 430 -0.47 26.58 1.26
N GLY A 431 -1.26 25.85 0.47
CA GLY A 431 -0.87 24.56 -0.10
C GLY A 431 -0.98 23.39 0.87
N ALA A 432 -1.85 23.46 1.88
CA ALA A 432 -2.14 22.28 2.69
C ALA A 432 -3.03 21.29 1.92
N ASP A 433 -2.61 20.03 1.81
CA ASP A 433 -3.47 18.97 1.26
C ASP A 433 -4.36 18.40 2.37
N LEU A 434 -5.65 18.75 2.32
CA LEU A 434 -6.70 18.23 3.22
C LEU A 434 -7.68 17.30 2.50
N SER A 435 -7.36 16.91 1.26
CA SER A 435 -8.28 16.18 0.39
C SER A 435 -8.76 14.89 1.04
N TRP A 436 -7.86 14.08 1.62
CA TRP A 436 -8.25 12.80 2.23
C TRP A 436 -9.20 12.95 3.43
N LEU A 437 -9.03 13.98 4.26
CA LEU A 437 -9.91 14.25 5.40
C LEU A 437 -11.30 14.62 4.92
N VAL A 438 -11.40 15.50 3.93
CA VAL A 438 -12.67 15.89 3.30
C VAL A 438 -13.32 14.69 2.60
N GLY A 439 -12.51 13.89 1.89
CA GLY A 439 -12.95 12.66 1.25
C GLY A 439 -13.61 11.69 2.24
N LEU A 440 -12.98 11.43 3.38
CA LEU A 440 -13.55 10.60 4.45
C LEU A 440 -14.80 11.24 5.06
N ALA A 441 -14.73 12.54 5.40
CA ALA A 441 -15.78 13.27 6.08
C ALA A 441 -17.07 13.39 5.25
N VAL A 442 -16.96 13.45 3.92
CA VAL A 442 -18.12 13.51 3.01
C VAL A 442 -18.58 12.13 2.58
N THR A 443 -17.66 11.26 2.14
CA THR A 443 -18.03 9.95 1.57
C THR A 443 -18.65 9.04 2.62
N SER A 444 -18.14 9.03 3.85
CA SER A 444 -18.61 8.13 4.91
C SER A 444 -20.10 8.36 5.26
N PRO A 445 -20.54 9.57 5.64
CA PRO A 445 -21.95 9.81 5.96
C PRO A 445 -22.83 9.74 4.72
N LEU A 446 -22.36 10.18 3.56
CA LEU A 446 -23.13 10.10 2.31
C LEU A 446 -23.44 8.66 1.94
N TYR A 447 -22.43 7.79 1.95
CA TYR A 447 -22.64 6.37 1.66
C TYR A 447 -23.52 5.71 2.71
N TRP A 448 -23.28 5.98 4.00
CA TRP A 448 -24.13 5.47 5.07
C TRP A 448 -25.61 5.81 4.84
N TRP A 449 -25.90 7.09 4.54
CA TRP A 449 -27.26 7.56 4.27
C TRP A 449 -27.87 6.97 3.00
N LEU A 450 -27.10 6.87 1.91
CA LEU A 450 -27.58 6.25 0.68
C LEU A 450 -27.88 4.76 0.88
N ALA A 451 -26.99 4.03 1.54
CA ALA A 451 -27.11 2.61 1.81
C ALA A 451 -28.17 2.28 2.88
N SER A 452 -28.46 3.21 3.80
CA SER A 452 -29.48 3.04 4.84
C SER A 452 -30.90 3.41 4.38
N ARG A 453 -31.07 3.96 3.18
CA ARG A 453 -32.39 4.29 2.63
C ARG A 453 -33.12 3.05 2.12
N ASP A 454 -34.45 3.08 2.21
CA ASP A 454 -35.32 2.06 1.62
C ASP A 454 -35.35 2.20 0.09
N SER A 455 -34.28 1.72 -0.55
CA SER A 455 -34.14 1.68 -2.00
C SER A 455 -34.57 0.34 -2.57
N ALA A 456 -34.92 0.30 -3.85
CA ALA A 456 -35.21 -0.95 -4.56
C ALA A 456 -34.04 -1.96 -4.46
N TYR A 457 -32.80 -1.46 -4.42
CA TYR A 457 -31.60 -2.27 -4.20
C TYR A 457 -31.59 -2.92 -2.81
N ARG A 458 -31.87 -2.14 -1.76
CA ARG A 458 -31.91 -2.64 -0.38
C ARG A 458 -33.07 -3.60 -0.14
N ARG A 459 -34.24 -3.33 -0.70
CA ARG A 459 -35.39 -4.25 -0.65
C ARG A 459 -35.04 -5.60 -1.29
N ARG A 460 -34.34 -5.61 -2.42
CA ARG A 460 -33.87 -6.85 -3.06
C ARG A 460 -32.96 -7.67 -2.13
N GLN A 461 -32.00 -7.01 -1.46
CA GLN A 461 -31.12 -7.70 -0.49
C GLN A 461 -31.89 -8.26 0.71
N LEU A 462 -32.80 -7.48 1.29
CA LEU A 462 -33.60 -7.90 2.44
C LEU A 462 -34.57 -9.04 2.10
N SER A 463 -35.25 -8.94 0.95
CA SER A 463 -36.15 -10.01 0.47
C SER A 463 -35.39 -11.30 0.19
N ALA A 464 -34.17 -11.23 -0.35
CA ALA A 464 -33.33 -12.40 -0.56
C ALA A 464 -32.87 -13.02 0.77
N LYS A 465 -32.49 -12.21 1.78
CA LYS A 465 -32.16 -12.72 3.13
C LYS A 465 -33.35 -13.43 3.78
N LEU A 466 -34.55 -12.84 3.71
CA LEU A 466 -35.78 -13.45 4.22
C LEU A 466 -36.13 -14.77 3.53
N ALA A 467 -35.88 -14.87 2.22
CA ALA A 467 -36.08 -16.11 1.46
C ALA A 467 -35.07 -17.22 1.82
N MET A 468 -33.91 -16.87 2.38
CA MET A 468 -32.85 -17.81 2.76
C MET A 468 -32.95 -18.29 4.22
N GLY A 469 -33.92 -17.80 5.02
CA GLY A 469 -34.24 -18.36 6.33
C GLY A 469 -33.16 -18.22 7.40
N HIS A 470 -32.46 -17.08 7.43
CA HIS A 470 -31.52 -16.71 8.49
C HIS A 470 -32.16 -15.85 9.57
#